data_AF-A0A920DWW9-F1
#
_entry.id   AF-A0A920DWW9-F1
#
_cell.length_a   1.000
_cell.length_b   1.000
_cell.length_c   1.000
_cell.angle_alpha   90.00
_cell.angle_beta   90.00
_cell.angle_gamma   90.00
#
_symmetry.space_group_name_H-M   'P 1'
#
loop_
_entity.id
_entity.type
_entity.pdbx_description
1 polymer ?
#
loop_
_entity_poly.entity_id
_entity_poly.type
_entity_poly.pdbx_seq_one_letter_code
_entity_poly.pdbx_strand_id
1 'polypeptide(L)' 'MVGRQIKELKDDLPEYETRIPALYRDEELLIPTGETIINEGDEVFFIADENI' A
#
# COMPACT_ATOMS: atom_id res chain seq x y z
N MET A 1 -6.71 6.97 -0.86
CA MET A 1 -5.30 6.52 -1.01
C MET A 1 -4.61 7.16 -2.21
N VAL A 2 -5.30 7.45 -3.32
CA VAL A 2 -4.70 8.13 -4.49
C VAL A 2 -4.01 9.44 -4.06
N GLY A 3 -2.77 9.62 -4.50
CA GLY A 3 -1.95 10.80 -4.21
C GLY A 3 -1.19 10.79 -2.88
N ARG A 4 -1.30 9.72 -2.08
CA ARG A 4 -0.59 9.57 -0.79
C ARG A 4 0.58 8.61 -0.90
N GLN A 5 1.61 8.81 -0.08
CA GLN A 5 2.72 7.85 0.04
C GLN A 5 2.28 6.63 0.85
N ILE A 6 2.81 5.45 0.53
CA ILE A 6 2.49 4.21 1.25
C ILE A 6 2.73 4.33 2.76
N LYS A 7 3.79 5.02 3.20
CA LYS A 7 4.07 5.18 4.63
C LYS A 7 2.95 5.89 5.41
N GLU A 8 2.15 6.73 4.73
CA GLU A 8 1.02 7.46 5.34
C GLU A 8 -0.18 6.56 5.60
N LEU A 9 -0.23 5.35 5.02
CA LEU A 9 -1.30 4.38 5.26
C LEU A 9 -1.30 3.86 6.70
N LYS A 10 -0.14 3.88 7.36
CA LYS A 10 -0.05 3.54 8.78
C LYS A 10 -0.87 4.48 9.65
N ASP A 11 -1.08 5.72 9.22
CA ASP A 11 -1.89 6.68 9.97
C ASP A 11 -3.40 6.37 9.85
N ASP A 12 -3.81 5.75 8.74
CA ASP A 12 -5.19 5.35 8.49
C ASP A 12 -5.55 4.04 9.20
N LEU A 13 -4.57 3.13 9.39
CA LEU A 13 -4.73 1.83 10.04
C LEU A 13 -3.67 1.62 11.15
N PRO A 14 -3.68 2.44 12.22
CA PRO A 14 -2.62 2.44 13.23
C PRO A 14 -2.57 1.17 14.09
N GLU A 15 -3.69 0.45 14.22
CA GLU A 15 -3.78 -0.77 15.04
C GLU A 15 -3.37 -2.04 14.29
N TYR A 16 -3.21 -1.97 12.97
CA TYR A 16 -2.87 -3.13 12.14
C TYR A 16 -1.46 -3.01 11.61
N GLU A 17 -0.64 -4.06 11.80
CA GLU A 17 0.61 -4.15 11.07
C GLU A 17 0.31 -4.45 9.60
N THR A 18 0.25 -3.38 8.80
CA THR A 18 -0.06 -3.46 7.38
C THR A 18 1.22 -3.40 6.56
N ARG A 19 1.35 -4.32 5.60
CA ARG A 19 2.45 -4.36 4.62
C ARG A 19 1.90 -4.39 3.20
N ILE A 20 2.55 -3.68 2.29
CA ILE A 20 2.21 -3.66 0.86
C ILE A 20 3.37 -4.31 0.10
N PRO A 21 3.31 -5.62 -0.17
CA PRO A 21 4.43 -6.31 -0.82
C PRO A 21 4.55 -6.00 -2.31
N ALA A 22 3.44 -5.62 -2.95
CA ALA A 22 3.36 -5.38 -4.39
C ALA A 22 2.16 -4.50 -4.75
N LEU A 23 2.29 -3.80 -5.87
CA LEU A 23 1.16 -3.23 -6.60
C LEU A 23 1.36 -3.47 -8.10
N TYR A 24 0.27 -3.48 -8.85
CA TYR A 24 0.29 -3.46 -10.30
C TYR A 24 -0.09 -2.07 -10.81
N ARG A 25 0.67 -1.58 -11.78
CA ARG A 25 0.41 -0.33 -12.49
C ARG A 25 0.58 -0.59 -13.98
N ASP A 26 -0.44 -0.25 -14.76
CA ASP A 26 -0.42 -0.49 -16.22
C ASP A 26 -0.05 -1.95 -16.56
N GLU A 27 -0.61 -2.91 -15.81
CA GLU A 27 -0.35 -4.35 -15.91
C GLU A 27 1.09 -4.81 -15.52
N GLU A 28 1.94 -3.91 -15.04
CA GLU A 28 3.29 -4.23 -14.57
C GLU A 28 3.39 -4.33 -13.04
N LEU A 29 4.12 -5.35 -12.57
CA LEU A 29 4.41 -5.55 -11.15
C LEU A 29 5.46 -4.54 -10.66
N LEU A 30 5.13 -3.81 -9.60
CA LEU A 30 6.02 -2.88 -8.91
C LEU A 30 6.18 -3.30 -7.44
N ILE A 31 7.43 -3.39 -6.97
CA ILE A 31 7.75 -3.60 -5.55
C ILE A 31 7.90 -2.23 -4.90
N PRO A 32 6.97 -1.81 -4.03
CA PRO A 32 6.94 -0.44 -3.57
C PRO A 32 7.81 -0.23 -2.33
N THR A 33 8.15 1.03 -2.08
CA THR A 33 8.79 1.49 -0.84
C THR A 33 7.81 2.37 -0.06
N GLY A 34 8.17 2.78 1.17
CA GLY A 34 7.34 3.71 1.94
C GLY A 34 7.12 5.06 1.24
N GLU A 35 7.95 5.42 0.27
CA GLU A 35 7.85 6.68 -0.49
C GLU A 35 7.01 6.56 -1.77
N THR A 36 6.69 5.34 -2.20
CA THR A 36 5.86 5.09 -3.38
C THR A 36 4.51 5.79 -3.23
N ILE A 37 4.16 6.60 -4.23
CA ILE A 37 2.86 7.29 -4.32
C ILE A 37 1.88 6.37 -5.06
N ILE A 38 0.72 6.15 -4.45
CA ILE A 38 -0.38 5.41 -5.07
C ILE A 38 -1.06 6.30 -6.09
N ASN A 39 -1.14 5.83 -7.33
CA ASN A 39 -1.79 6.52 -8.44
C ASN A 39 -3.19 5.98 -8.68
N GLU A 40 -3.99 6.75 -9.43
CA GLU A 40 -5.24 6.24 -9.96
C GLU A 40 -4.96 5.09 -10.93
N GLY A 41 -5.73 4.01 -10.82
CA GLY A 41 -5.54 2.80 -11.61
C GLY A 41 -4.55 1.79 -11.01
N ASP A 42 -3.85 2.11 -9.92
CA ASP A 42 -3.03 1.12 -9.22
C ASP A 42 -3.89 0.03 -8.59
N GLU A 43 -3.53 -1.23 -8.81
CA GLU A 43 -4.03 -2.38 -8.07
C GLU A 43 -3.08 -2.69 -6.92
N VAL A 44 -3.48 -2.36 -5.69
CA VAL A 44 -2.64 -2.47 -4.50
C VAL A 44 -3.04 -3.67 -3.66
N PHE A 45 -2.08 -4.52 -3.30
CA PHE A 45 -2.29 -5.68 -2.44
C PHE A 45 -1.75 -5.38 -1.03
N PHE A 46 -2.56 -5.66 -0.01
CA PHE A 46 -2.19 -5.45 1.38
C PHE A 46 -2.20 -6.78 2.13
N ILE A 47 -1.23 -6.97 3.01
CA ILE A 47 -1.27 -7.99 4.06
C ILE A 47 -1.48 -7.23 5.36
N ALA A 48 -2.57 -7.54 6.05
CA ALA A 48 -2.84 -7.08 7.39
C ALA A 48 -2.94 -8.31 8.29
N ASP A 49 -2.29 -8.25 9.44
CA ASP A 49 -2.48 -9.26 10.47
C ASP A 49 -3.70 -8.87 11.32
N GLU A 50 -4.67 -9.78 11.43
CA GLU A 50 -5.88 -9.63 12.25
C GLU A 50 -5.70 -10.19 13.65
N ASN A 51 -4.47 -10.46 14.12
CA ASN A 51 -4.23 -10.93 15.49
C ASN A 51 -4.79 -9.92 16.53
N ILE A 52 -6.02 -10.18 16.97
CA ILE A 52 -6.72 -9.65 18.16
C ILE A 52 -6.37 -10.54 19.35
#